data_AF-A0A660Z3C8-F1
#
_entry.id   AF-A0A660Z3C8-F1
#
_cell.length_a   1.000
_cell.length_b   1.000
_cell.length_c   1.000
_cell.angle_alpha   90.00
_cell.angle_beta   90.00
_cell.angle_gamma   90.00
#
_symmetry.space_group_name_H-M   'P 1'
#
loop_
_entity.id
_entity.type
_entity.pdbx_description
1 polymer ?
#
loop_
_entity_poly.entity_id
_entity_poly.type
_entity_poly.pdbx_seq_one_letter_code
_entity_poly.pdbx_strand_id
1 'polypeptide(L)'
;MTDFIHLHNHSHYSLQDGACTIDGLIGAAKKNNMSSVALTDHGVLYGVGEFYKKSIKAGIKPIIGMEAYIVEDGSRKDRGKTSGNGIGRKKKRYNHLILLAKNKEGFKNLSKLSTLGHTEGFYYKPRIDLELLKQHSAGLVCTSACGSGVVSAHIVDGNYDKAKQVAKVYKEIFEDDFYLEIQDHGMPMDKPILEMTPKISKELGIKLVATNDCHYIEKDHAIAHNILLLLGDKNGADYRDLRYGTDQIYFKSAKEMIELFKDYDGAVENTLEIDSKIDLQLDFEGHHFPEFPIPDGSSAKSIDEYFELLAREGLKDKKLELTGEVGERFNFEIDTIKSMGFSGYLLIVQDFINAAKSKNIPVGPGRGSVAGSLVAYALGITNINPLEYNLLFERFLNPARKSMPDIDVDFADDQRSAVIDYVKEKYGEECVTQIITFNRLSSKAVIRDVARVLKIPIPTVNNITKYIPSKFGKVFSIERAL
;
A
#
# COMPACT_ATOMS: atom_id res chain seq x y z
N MET A 1 -26.53 9.57 14.78
CA MET A 1 -26.39 8.11 14.69
C MET A 1 -25.77 7.84 13.32
N THR A 2 -24.96 6.80 13.15
CA THR A 2 -24.40 6.48 11.83
C THR A 2 -25.46 5.74 11.02
N ASP A 3 -25.91 6.32 9.91
CA ASP A 3 -27.02 5.78 9.13
C ASP A 3 -26.57 5.15 7.80
N PHE A 4 -25.31 5.38 7.38
CA PHE A 4 -24.71 4.81 6.18
C PHE A 4 -23.18 4.89 6.28
N ILE A 5 -22.47 3.91 5.68
CA ILE A 5 -20.99 3.88 5.60
C ILE A 5 -20.57 3.62 4.15
N HIS A 6 -19.66 4.45 3.62
CA HIS A 6 -19.06 4.19 2.31
C HIS A 6 -18.05 3.04 2.38
N LEU A 7 -18.36 1.95 1.69
CA LEU A 7 -17.53 0.72 1.64
C LEU A 7 -16.68 0.57 0.36
N HIS A 8 -16.92 1.40 -0.65
CA HIS A 8 -16.24 1.36 -1.95
C HIS A 8 -15.74 2.77 -2.29
N ASN A 9 -14.46 3.03 -2.03
CA ASN A 9 -13.83 4.33 -2.25
C ASN A 9 -12.39 4.18 -2.77
N HIS A 10 -12.03 5.04 -3.70
CA HIS A 10 -10.70 5.12 -4.27
C HIS A 10 -9.98 6.38 -3.81
N SER A 11 -8.79 6.18 -3.27
CA SER A 11 -7.90 7.27 -2.90
C SER A 11 -6.93 7.59 -4.04
N HIS A 12 -6.10 8.59 -3.82
CA HIS A 12 -4.96 8.92 -4.68
C HIS A 12 -3.92 7.77 -4.82
N TYR A 13 -4.06 6.68 -4.08
CA TYR A 13 -3.28 5.45 -4.29
C TYR A 13 -3.86 4.52 -5.37
N SER A 14 -5.12 4.71 -5.79
CA SER A 14 -5.61 4.29 -7.11
C SER A 14 -4.95 5.17 -8.19
N LEU A 15 -3.67 4.91 -8.46
CA LEU A 15 -2.83 5.76 -9.30
C LEU A 15 -3.46 5.99 -10.68
N GLN A 16 -3.50 7.26 -11.09
CA GLN A 16 -4.10 7.74 -12.36
C GLN A 16 -5.62 7.57 -12.47
N ASP A 17 -6.31 7.32 -11.35
CA ASP A 17 -7.77 7.24 -11.29
C ASP A 17 -8.30 8.07 -10.10
N GLY A 18 -8.12 7.55 -8.88
CA GLY A 18 -8.67 8.16 -7.67
C GLY A 18 -8.05 9.52 -7.34
N ALA A 19 -8.91 10.48 -7.00
CA ALA A 19 -8.54 11.83 -6.60
C ALA A 19 -8.81 12.11 -5.11
N CYS A 20 -9.40 11.18 -4.36
CA CYS A 20 -9.60 11.36 -2.93
C CYS A 20 -8.26 11.31 -2.18
N THR A 21 -7.88 12.38 -1.49
CA THR A 21 -6.77 12.28 -0.53
C THR A 21 -7.20 11.44 0.66
N ILE A 22 -6.24 10.80 1.36
CA ILE A 22 -6.55 10.06 2.60
C ILE A 22 -7.21 10.99 3.62
N ASP A 23 -6.66 12.21 3.79
CA ASP A 23 -7.26 13.22 4.67
C ASP A 23 -8.66 13.63 4.19
N GLY A 24 -8.89 13.68 2.88
CA GLY A 24 -10.18 13.99 2.26
C GLY A 24 -11.24 12.93 2.58
N LEU A 25 -10.93 11.65 2.43
CA LEU A 25 -11.86 10.55 2.76
C LEU A 25 -12.26 10.58 4.23
N ILE A 26 -11.27 10.69 5.13
CA ILE A 26 -11.50 10.73 6.57
C ILE A 26 -12.29 11.99 6.96
N GLY A 27 -11.95 13.14 6.38
CA GLY A 27 -12.65 14.40 6.59
C GLY A 27 -14.11 14.34 6.11
N ALA A 28 -14.36 13.74 4.95
CA ALA A 28 -15.70 13.58 4.39
C ALA A 28 -16.56 12.63 5.23
N ALA A 29 -16.00 11.51 5.71
CA ALA A 29 -16.69 10.61 6.64
C ALA A 29 -17.10 11.34 7.91
N LYS A 30 -16.18 12.11 8.51
CA LYS A 30 -16.46 12.92 9.71
C LYS A 30 -17.52 14.00 9.46
N LYS A 31 -17.42 14.73 8.34
CA LYS A 31 -18.40 15.76 7.93
C LYS A 31 -19.81 15.19 7.79
N ASN A 32 -19.92 13.93 7.36
CA ASN A 32 -21.19 13.23 7.15
C ASN A 32 -21.63 12.35 8.34
N ASN A 33 -21.02 12.51 9.52
CA ASN A 33 -21.32 11.73 10.72
C ASN A 33 -21.21 10.20 10.54
N MET A 34 -20.31 9.74 9.66
CA MET A 34 -20.03 8.32 9.48
C MET A 34 -18.98 7.88 10.51
N SER A 35 -19.25 6.82 11.26
CA SER A 35 -18.30 6.27 12.25
C SER A 35 -17.12 5.54 11.63
N SER A 36 -17.28 5.07 10.40
CA SER A 36 -16.29 4.27 9.67
C SER A 36 -16.23 4.69 8.20
N VAL A 37 -15.15 4.34 7.52
CA VAL A 37 -15.01 4.48 6.06
C VAL A 37 -14.03 3.46 5.51
N ALA A 38 -14.28 2.94 4.30
CA ALA A 38 -13.39 1.99 3.64
C ALA A 38 -12.38 2.63 2.70
N LEU A 39 -11.20 2.03 2.61
CA LEU A 39 -10.22 2.27 1.54
C LEU A 39 -10.16 1.02 0.65
N THR A 40 -10.52 1.13 -0.62
CA THR A 40 -10.61 0.01 -1.57
C THR A 40 -9.93 0.36 -2.90
N ASP A 41 -8.66 0.75 -2.85
CA ASP A 41 -7.91 1.13 -4.05
C ASP A 41 -7.79 -0.02 -5.07
N HIS A 42 -7.58 0.33 -6.34
CA HIS A 42 -7.54 -0.59 -7.46
C HIS A 42 -6.35 -1.56 -7.42
N GLY A 43 -6.59 -2.79 -6.95
CA GLY A 43 -5.63 -3.89 -6.96
C GLY A 43 -4.38 -3.67 -6.10
N VAL A 44 -4.43 -2.74 -5.14
CA VAL A 44 -3.27 -2.31 -4.34
C VAL A 44 -3.68 -2.00 -2.90
N LEU A 45 -2.70 -2.05 -1.99
CA LEU A 45 -2.83 -1.73 -0.56
C LEU A 45 -1.88 -0.60 -0.13
N TYR A 46 -1.45 0.24 -1.06
CA TYR A 46 -0.39 1.24 -0.84
C TYR A 46 -0.70 2.22 0.30
N GLY A 47 -1.96 2.65 0.41
CA GLY A 47 -2.39 3.66 1.36
C GLY A 47 -2.72 3.15 2.77
N VAL A 48 -2.71 1.84 3.02
CA VAL A 48 -3.24 1.24 4.25
C VAL A 48 -2.57 1.80 5.51
N GLY A 49 -1.24 1.89 5.54
CA GLY A 49 -0.51 2.38 6.71
C GLY A 49 -0.80 3.85 7.03
N GLU A 50 -0.87 4.71 6.01
CA GLU A 50 -1.22 6.13 6.17
C GLU A 50 -2.69 6.28 6.60
N PHE A 51 -3.60 5.60 5.89
CA PHE A 51 -5.04 5.63 6.14
C PHE A 51 -5.38 5.16 7.55
N TYR A 52 -4.90 3.98 7.95
CA TYR A 52 -5.21 3.42 9.27
C TYR A 52 -4.78 4.37 10.40
N LYS A 53 -3.52 4.85 10.38
CA LYS A 53 -3.00 5.75 11.42
C LYS A 53 -3.78 7.07 11.48
N LYS A 54 -4.12 7.64 10.33
CA LYS A 54 -4.87 8.90 10.27
C LYS A 54 -6.34 8.74 10.68
N SER A 55 -6.99 7.64 10.27
CA SER A 55 -8.38 7.35 10.64
C SER A 55 -8.53 7.18 12.15
N ILE A 56 -7.67 6.37 12.77
CA ILE A 56 -7.65 6.18 14.23
C ILE A 56 -7.45 7.51 14.95
N LYS A 57 -6.48 8.34 14.51
CA LYS A 57 -6.25 9.67 15.07
C LYS A 57 -7.47 10.60 14.94
N ALA A 58 -8.26 10.45 13.88
CA ALA A 58 -9.44 11.25 13.63
C ALA A 58 -10.71 10.74 14.36
N GLY A 59 -10.63 9.57 15.01
CA GLY A 59 -11.77 8.91 15.64
C GLY A 59 -12.71 8.23 14.64
N ILE A 60 -12.21 7.89 13.45
CA ILE A 60 -12.95 7.16 12.41
C ILE A 60 -12.40 5.74 12.34
N LYS A 61 -13.28 4.74 12.39
CA LYS A 61 -12.89 3.34 12.25
C LYS A 61 -12.47 3.05 10.81
N PRO A 62 -11.20 2.64 10.56
CA PRO A 62 -10.75 2.31 9.22
C PRO A 62 -11.26 0.93 8.80
N ILE A 63 -11.87 0.85 7.62
CA ILE A 63 -12.16 -0.41 6.94
C ILE A 63 -11.11 -0.62 5.84
N ILE A 64 -10.33 -1.70 5.93
CA ILE A 64 -9.24 -1.96 5.00
C ILE A 64 -9.72 -2.93 3.92
N GLY A 65 -9.60 -2.53 2.66
CA GLY A 65 -9.99 -3.36 1.54
C GLY A 65 -9.18 -3.10 0.28
N MET A 66 -9.62 -3.74 -0.81
CA MET A 66 -9.05 -3.63 -2.15
C MET A 66 -10.15 -3.89 -3.17
N GLU A 67 -10.20 -3.10 -4.23
CA GLU A 67 -10.94 -3.50 -5.43
C GLU A 67 -10.02 -4.37 -6.30
N ALA A 68 -10.16 -5.68 -6.16
CA ALA A 68 -9.36 -6.67 -6.86
C ALA A 68 -9.76 -6.77 -8.33
N TYR A 69 -8.77 -6.94 -9.20
CA TYR A 69 -9.01 -7.39 -10.58
C TYR A 69 -9.04 -8.92 -10.60
N ILE A 70 -10.14 -9.53 -11.01
CA ILE A 70 -10.28 -10.99 -11.02
C ILE A 70 -10.58 -11.52 -12.41
N VAL A 71 -9.93 -12.63 -12.78
CA VAL A 71 -10.25 -13.40 -13.97
C VAL A 71 -11.24 -14.51 -13.58
N GLU A 72 -12.43 -14.50 -14.17
CA GLU A 72 -13.46 -15.52 -13.90
C GLU A 72 -13.19 -16.83 -14.67
N ASP A 73 -12.80 -16.72 -15.93
CA ASP A 73 -12.52 -17.86 -16.81
C ASP A 73 -11.02 -17.94 -17.14
N GLY A 74 -10.38 -19.05 -16.78
CA GLY A 74 -8.95 -19.29 -17.03
C GLY A 74 -8.05 -18.96 -15.84
N SER A 75 -6.78 -18.71 -16.11
CA SER A 75 -5.76 -18.45 -15.07
C SER A 75 -5.36 -16.98 -15.02
N ARG A 76 -5.04 -16.48 -13.81
CA ARG A 76 -4.37 -15.18 -13.64
C ARG A 76 -3.06 -15.05 -14.43
N LYS A 77 -2.42 -16.18 -14.75
CA LYS A 77 -1.16 -16.28 -15.51
C LYS A 77 -1.38 -16.12 -17.02
N ASP A 78 -2.63 -16.18 -17.49
CA ASP A 78 -2.93 -16.08 -18.91
C ASP A 78 -2.65 -14.68 -19.45
N ARG A 79 -1.80 -14.61 -20.47
CA ARG A 79 -1.46 -13.38 -21.20
C ARG A 79 -2.25 -13.20 -22.51
N GLY A 80 -3.04 -14.22 -22.88
CA GLY A 80 -3.83 -14.30 -24.09
C GLY A 80 -3.00 -14.45 -25.37
N LYS A 81 -3.22 -15.55 -26.12
CA LYS A 81 -2.99 -15.53 -27.57
C LYS A 81 -4.21 -14.86 -28.22
N THR A 82 -3.99 -13.89 -29.09
CA THR A 82 -5.02 -13.30 -29.95
C THR A 82 -5.53 -14.34 -30.94
N SER A 83 -6.54 -15.09 -30.54
CA SER A 83 -7.37 -15.86 -31.47
C SER A 83 -8.59 -15.02 -31.81
N GLY A 84 -8.57 -14.35 -32.97
CA GLY A 84 -9.71 -13.62 -33.50
C GLY A 84 -9.32 -12.52 -34.48
N ASN A 85 -9.40 -12.80 -35.78
CA ASN A 85 -9.43 -11.83 -36.86
C ASN A 85 -10.74 -11.02 -36.82
N GLY A 86 -10.92 -10.17 -35.80
CA GLY A 86 -12.10 -9.34 -35.63
C GLY A 86 -11.73 -7.91 -35.25
N ILE A 87 -12.15 -6.96 -36.06
CA ILE A 87 -12.14 -5.52 -35.75
C ILE A 87 -13.14 -5.30 -34.61
N GLY A 88 -12.72 -5.49 -33.37
CA GLY A 88 -13.51 -5.28 -32.17
C GLY A 88 -12.63 -4.83 -31.01
N ARG A 89 -13.13 -3.92 -30.15
CA ARG A 89 -12.44 -3.48 -28.93
C ARG A 89 -11.98 -4.72 -28.14
N LYS A 90 -10.69 -4.79 -27.80
CA LYS A 90 -10.12 -5.87 -26.96
C LYS A 90 -10.97 -6.02 -25.69
N LYS A 91 -11.72 -7.11 -25.55
CA LYS A 91 -12.55 -7.36 -24.36
C LYS A 91 -11.64 -7.42 -23.13
N LYS A 92 -11.92 -6.59 -22.11
CA LYS A 92 -11.21 -6.67 -20.81
C LYS A 92 -11.39 -8.10 -20.30
N ARG A 93 -10.29 -8.78 -19.97
CA ARG A 93 -10.30 -10.18 -19.48
C ARG A 93 -10.28 -10.25 -17.94
N TYR A 94 -10.86 -9.25 -17.28
CA TYR A 94 -10.96 -9.22 -15.84
C TYR A 94 -12.21 -8.42 -15.47
N ASN A 95 -12.74 -8.74 -14.30
CA ASN A 95 -13.83 -8.05 -13.63
C ASN A 95 -13.33 -7.48 -12.31
N HIS A 96 -14.16 -6.66 -11.68
CA HIS A 96 -13.85 -6.08 -10.38
C HIS A 96 -14.52 -6.87 -9.25
N LEU A 97 -13.88 -6.87 -8.08
CA LEU A 97 -14.38 -7.50 -6.87
C LEU A 97 -13.90 -6.71 -5.66
N ILE A 98 -14.80 -6.33 -4.76
CA ILE A 98 -14.40 -5.64 -3.52
C ILE A 98 -14.17 -6.67 -2.44
N LEU A 99 -13.01 -6.59 -1.81
CA LEU A 99 -12.61 -7.44 -0.68
C LEU A 99 -12.28 -6.55 0.52
N LEU A 100 -12.91 -6.81 1.67
CA LEU A 100 -12.71 -6.08 2.92
C LEU A 100 -12.19 -7.04 4.00
N ALA A 101 -11.15 -6.65 4.72
CA ALA A 101 -10.58 -7.46 5.79
C ALA A 101 -11.39 -7.31 7.09
N LYS A 102 -12.02 -8.40 7.56
CA LYS A 102 -12.75 -8.43 8.83
C LYS A 102 -11.82 -8.40 10.03
N ASN A 103 -10.66 -9.06 9.92
CA ASN A 103 -9.74 -9.31 11.03
C ASN A 103 -8.31 -9.50 10.52
N LYS A 104 -7.38 -9.85 11.41
CA LYS A 104 -5.96 -10.06 11.07
C LYS A 104 -5.73 -11.14 10.00
N GLU A 105 -6.52 -12.22 10.03
CA GLU A 105 -6.45 -13.28 9.00
C GLU A 105 -6.89 -12.74 7.64
N GLY A 106 -8.02 -12.03 7.60
CA GLY A 106 -8.48 -11.32 6.40
C GLY A 106 -7.43 -10.37 5.86
N PHE A 107 -6.78 -9.58 6.71
CA PHE A 107 -5.73 -8.65 6.27
C PHE A 107 -4.51 -9.38 5.69
N LYS A 108 -4.10 -10.50 6.30
CA LYS A 108 -3.03 -11.36 5.77
C LYS A 108 -3.40 -11.93 4.39
N ASN A 109 -4.63 -12.41 4.24
CA ASN A 109 -5.13 -12.95 2.99
C ASN A 109 -5.25 -11.87 1.91
N LEU A 110 -5.76 -10.69 2.24
CA LEU A 110 -5.81 -9.53 1.35
C LEU A 110 -4.41 -9.12 0.87
N SER A 111 -3.43 -9.13 1.78
CA SER A 111 -2.02 -8.84 1.46
C SER A 111 -1.40 -9.90 0.54
N LYS A 112 -1.74 -11.18 0.73
CA LYS A 112 -1.31 -12.26 -0.16
C LYS A 112 -1.96 -12.16 -1.54
N LEU A 113 -3.26 -11.90 -1.61
CA LEU A 113 -3.97 -11.69 -2.89
C LEU A 113 -3.39 -10.51 -3.68
N SER A 114 -3.13 -9.38 -3.03
CA SER A 114 -2.49 -8.23 -3.67
C SER A 114 -1.08 -8.59 -4.17
N THR A 115 -0.25 -9.19 -3.30
CA THR A 115 1.11 -9.62 -3.65
C THR A 115 1.12 -10.57 -4.85
N LEU A 116 0.34 -11.66 -4.82
CA LEU A 116 0.29 -12.66 -5.89
C LEU A 116 -0.34 -12.10 -7.18
N GLY A 117 -1.26 -11.14 -7.05
CA GLY A 117 -1.78 -10.39 -8.19
C GLY A 117 -0.68 -9.63 -8.94
N HIS A 118 0.29 -9.05 -8.20
CA HIS A 118 1.45 -8.35 -8.78
C HIS A 118 2.57 -9.29 -9.23
N THR A 119 2.92 -10.31 -8.45
CA THR A 119 4.08 -11.18 -8.74
C THR A 119 3.77 -12.27 -9.75
N GLU A 120 2.54 -12.80 -9.78
CA GLU A 120 2.13 -13.87 -10.71
C GLU A 120 1.13 -13.41 -11.76
N GLY A 121 0.14 -12.59 -11.34
CA GLY A 121 -1.03 -12.25 -12.16
C GLY A 121 -0.88 -11.03 -13.07
N PHE A 122 0.19 -10.24 -12.90
CA PHE A 122 0.28 -8.90 -13.47
C PHE A 122 0.39 -8.90 -14.99
N TYR A 123 -0.67 -8.45 -15.69
CA TYR A 123 -0.63 -8.23 -17.13
C TYR A 123 -0.60 -6.73 -17.44
N TYR A 124 -1.78 -6.12 -17.59
CA TYR A 124 -1.95 -4.66 -17.54
C TYR A 124 -2.37 -4.17 -16.15
N LYS A 125 -2.90 -5.10 -15.34
CA LYS A 125 -3.37 -4.91 -13.98
C LYS A 125 -2.94 -6.13 -13.15
N PRO A 126 -2.78 -5.98 -11.82
CA PRO A 126 -2.49 -7.10 -10.93
C PRO A 126 -3.76 -7.95 -10.75
N ARG A 127 -3.83 -9.09 -11.41
CA ARG A 127 -5.04 -9.92 -11.45
C ARG A 127 -4.94 -11.13 -10.54
N ILE A 128 -6.02 -11.46 -9.86
CA ILE A 128 -6.21 -12.76 -9.19
C ILE A 128 -7.15 -13.65 -10.02
N ASP A 129 -7.39 -14.87 -9.56
CA ASP A 129 -8.36 -15.80 -10.12
C ASP A 129 -9.14 -16.50 -8.98
N LEU A 130 -10.15 -17.29 -9.35
CA LEU A 130 -10.98 -18.04 -8.39
C LEU A 130 -10.18 -19.07 -7.59
N GLU A 131 -9.07 -19.59 -8.12
CA GLU A 131 -8.18 -20.51 -7.40
C GLU A 131 -7.54 -19.81 -6.20
N LEU A 132 -6.85 -18.68 -6.42
CA LEU A 132 -6.26 -17.90 -5.33
C LEU A 132 -7.33 -17.38 -4.36
N LEU A 133 -8.47 -16.95 -4.89
CA LEU A 133 -9.54 -16.41 -4.05
C LEU A 133 -10.06 -17.46 -3.07
N LYS A 134 -10.24 -18.72 -3.51
CA LYS A 134 -10.64 -19.83 -2.64
C LYS A 134 -9.59 -20.18 -1.59
N GLN A 135 -8.30 -20.02 -1.90
CA GLN A 135 -7.21 -20.28 -0.96
C GLN A 135 -7.08 -19.18 0.11
N HIS A 136 -7.52 -17.96 -0.22
CA HIS A 136 -7.33 -16.77 0.60
C HIS A 136 -8.65 -16.01 0.87
N SER A 137 -9.80 -16.69 0.97
CA SER A 137 -11.09 -16.05 1.28
C SER A 137 -11.34 -15.87 2.78
N ALA A 138 -10.69 -16.66 3.63
CA ALA A 138 -10.93 -16.63 5.07
C ALA A 138 -10.69 -15.24 5.68
N GLY A 139 -11.61 -14.81 6.55
CA GLY A 139 -11.53 -13.50 7.21
C GLY A 139 -11.88 -12.30 6.32
N LEU A 140 -12.38 -12.50 5.09
CA LEU A 140 -12.79 -11.42 4.18
C LEU A 140 -14.32 -11.28 4.08
N VAL A 141 -14.79 -10.06 3.83
CA VAL A 141 -16.11 -9.76 3.24
C VAL A 141 -15.91 -9.46 1.77
N CYS A 142 -16.85 -9.90 0.95
CA CYS A 142 -16.82 -9.75 -0.50
C CYS A 142 -18.09 -9.08 -1.01
N THR A 143 -17.96 -8.07 -1.87
CA THR A 143 -19.10 -7.45 -2.55
C THR A 143 -18.90 -7.49 -4.07
N SER A 144 -19.99 -7.59 -4.82
CA SER A 144 -19.94 -7.83 -6.28
C SER A 144 -19.39 -6.66 -7.11
N ALA A 145 -18.97 -5.56 -6.48
CA ALA A 145 -18.34 -4.37 -7.06
C ALA A 145 -19.25 -3.53 -7.98
N CYS A 146 -18.63 -2.69 -8.81
CA CYS A 146 -19.29 -1.72 -9.67
C CYS A 146 -19.93 -2.35 -10.92
N GLY A 147 -20.32 -1.53 -11.92
CA GLY A 147 -20.84 -2.03 -13.20
C GLY A 147 -19.87 -2.93 -14.00
N SER A 148 -18.57 -2.88 -13.70
CA SER A 148 -17.56 -3.83 -14.23
C SER A 148 -17.31 -5.03 -13.30
N GLY A 149 -18.11 -5.17 -12.26
CA GLY A 149 -18.04 -6.22 -11.27
C GLY A 149 -18.40 -7.59 -11.81
N VAL A 150 -18.06 -8.62 -11.04
CA VAL A 150 -18.21 -10.04 -11.43
C VAL A 150 -19.66 -10.44 -11.72
N VAL A 151 -20.65 -9.82 -11.09
CA VAL A 151 -22.08 -10.10 -11.36
C VAL A 151 -22.64 -9.10 -12.37
N SER A 152 -22.45 -7.80 -12.11
CA SER A 152 -23.01 -6.70 -12.90
C SER A 152 -22.60 -6.72 -14.37
N ALA A 153 -21.37 -7.14 -14.69
CA ALA A 153 -20.91 -7.22 -16.07
C ALA A 153 -21.75 -8.19 -16.92
N HIS A 154 -22.17 -9.34 -16.35
CA HIS A 154 -23.03 -10.29 -17.07
C HIS A 154 -24.47 -9.77 -17.21
N ILE A 155 -24.97 -9.00 -16.24
CA ILE A 155 -26.27 -8.33 -16.33
C ILE A 155 -26.26 -7.30 -17.47
N VAL A 156 -25.22 -6.47 -17.55
CA VAL A 156 -25.05 -5.47 -18.61
C VAL A 156 -24.91 -6.12 -20.00
N ASP A 157 -24.25 -7.28 -20.08
CA ASP A 157 -24.16 -8.09 -21.31
C ASP A 157 -25.48 -8.84 -21.64
N GLY A 158 -26.54 -8.69 -20.83
CA GLY A 158 -27.86 -9.31 -21.05
C GLY A 158 -27.97 -10.79 -20.64
N ASN A 159 -26.97 -11.32 -19.91
CA ASN A 159 -26.87 -12.73 -19.54
C ASN A 159 -27.26 -12.96 -18.07
N TYR A 160 -28.55 -12.85 -17.76
CA TYR A 160 -29.07 -13.03 -16.39
C TYR A 160 -28.69 -14.38 -15.76
N ASP A 161 -28.83 -15.49 -16.50
CA ASP A 161 -28.51 -16.82 -15.99
C ASP A 161 -27.02 -16.95 -15.60
N LYS A 162 -26.12 -16.39 -16.42
CA LYS A 162 -24.68 -16.38 -16.10
C LYS A 162 -24.41 -15.52 -14.87
N ALA A 163 -25.02 -14.34 -14.76
CA ALA A 163 -24.90 -13.49 -13.57
C ALA A 163 -25.31 -14.22 -12.29
N LYS A 164 -26.43 -14.96 -12.34
CA LYS A 164 -26.91 -15.80 -11.24
C LYS A 164 -25.94 -16.95 -10.90
N GLN A 165 -25.41 -17.65 -11.90
CA GLN A 165 -24.42 -18.71 -11.66
C GLN A 165 -23.14 -18.16 -11.04
N VAL A 166 -22.66 -17.01 -11.51
CA VAL A 166 -21.48 -16.34 -10.95
C VAL A 166 -21.74 -15.93 -9.50
N ALA A 167 -22.88 -15.29 -9.20
CA ALA A 167 -23.25 -14.92 -7.84
C ALA A 167 -23.30 -16.14 -6.90
N LYS A 168 -23.77 -17.30 -7.40
CA LYS A 168 -23.75 -18.55 -6.64
C LYS A 168 -22.33 -19.03 -6.30
N VAL A 169 -21.39 -18.95 -7.25
CA VAL A 169 -19.98 -19.30 -6.99
C VAL A 169 -19.38 -18.45 -5.88
N TYR A 170 -19.61 -17.13 -5.89
CA TYR A 170 -19.10 -16.27 -4.83
C TYR A 170 -19.81 -16.49 -3.49
N LYS A 171 -21.11 -16.76 -3.50
CA LYS A 171 -21.85 -17.20 -2.29
C LYS A 171 -21.26 -18.49 -1.72
N GLU A 172 -20.86 -19.45 -2.55
CA GLU A 172 -20.22 -20.69 -2.07
C GLU A 172 -18.83 -20.45 -1.46
N ILE A 173 -18.12 -19.39 -1.87
CA ILE A 173 -16.76 -19.08 -1.37
C ILE A 173 -16.80 -18.28 -0.05
N PHE A 174 -17.73 -17.33 0.05
CA PHE A 174 -17.79 -16.38 1.18
C PHE A 174 -19.02 -16.57 2.08
N GLU A 175 -19.94 -17.46 1.71
CA GLU A 175 -21.15 -17.76 2.48
C GLU A 175 -21.97 -16.48 2.77
N ASP A 176 -22.23 -16.18 4.04
CA ASP A 176 -22.97 -14.99 4.50
C ASP A 176 -22.17 -13.68 4.41
N ASP A 177 -20.90 -13.75 3.99
CA ASP A 177 -20.02 -12.60 3.78
C ASP A 177 -19.92 -12.20 2.30
N PHE A 178 -20.74 -12.78 1.42
CA PHE A 178 -20.95 -12.27 0.08
C PHE A 178 -22.17 -11.34 0.00
N TYR A 179 -22.00 -10.17 -0.59
CA TYR A 179 -23.07 -9.21 -0.83
C TYR A 179 -23.16 -8.82 -2.30
N LEU A 180 -24.38 -8.64 -2.78
CA LEU A 180 -24.65 -8.10 -4.09
C LEU A 180 -24.67 -6.57 -4.02
N GLU A 181 -23.70 -5.96 -4.66
CA GLU A 181 -23.50 -4.52 -4.65
C GLU A 181 -24.35 -3.82 -5.71
N ILE A 182 -25.00 -2.74 -5.32
CA ILE A 182 -25.77 -1.86 -6.20
C ILE A 182 -25.27 -0.42 -6.10
N GLN A 183 -25.23 0.25 -7.25
CA GLN A 183 -24.77 1.61 -7.42
C GLN A 183 -25.73 2.31 -8.39
N ASP A 184 -26.00 3.60 -8.17
CA ASP A 184 -26.81 4.42 -9.07
C ASP A 184 -26.10 5.76 -9.32
N HIS A 185 -25.59 5.90 -10.54
CA HIS A 185 -24.92 7.10 -11.03
C HIS A 185 -25.75 7.80 -12.11
N GLY A 186 -27.01 7.38 -12.29
CA GLY A 186 -27.91 7.87 -13.32
C GLY A 186 -27.56 7.40 -14.74
N MET A 187 -26.70 6.38 -14.88
CA MET A 187 -26.22 5.93 -16.18
C MET A 187 -27.15 4.89 -16.81
N PRO A 188 -27.20 4.78 -18.16
CA PRO A 188 -28.00 3.76 -18.83
C PRO A 188 -27.65 2.32 -18.41
N MET A 189 -26.40 2.06 -18.04
CA MET A 189 -25.94 0.75 -17.58
C MET A 189 -26.39 0.40 -16.17
N ASP A 190 -26.73 1.39 -15.33
CA ASP A 190 -27.17 1.16 -13.95
C ASP A 190 -28.57 0.58 -13.92
N LYS A 191 -29.44 1.00 -14.85
CA LYS A 191 -30.84 0.56 -14.94
C LYS A 191 -31.02 -0.96 -14.92
N PRO A 192 -30.39 -1.75 -15.82
CA PRO A 192 -30.54 -3.21 -15.77
C PRO A 192 -29.94 -3.82 -14.50
N ILE A 193 -28.87 -3.26 -13.95
CA ILE A 193 -28.26 -3.73 -12.69
C ILE A 193 -29.26 -3.54 -11.53
N LEU A 194 -29.80 -2.32 -11.41
CA LEU A 194 -30.77 -1.94 -10.40
C LEU A 194 -32.09 -2.72 -10.52
N GLU A 195 -32.46 -3.19 -11.71
CA GLU A 195 -33.66 -4.03 -11.89
C GLU A 195 -33.39 -5.51 -11.57
N MET A 196 -32.23 -6.05 -11.99
CA MET A 196 -31.98 -7.50 -11.98
C MET A 196 -31.25 -7.98 -10.73
N THR A 197 -30.36 -7.18 -10.14
CA THR A 197 -29.61 -7.56 -8.93
C THR A 197 -30.53 -7.86 -7.73
N PRO A 198 -31.62 -7.11 -7.45
CA PRO A 198 -32.57 -7.47 -6.41
C PRO A 198 -33.29 -8.81 -6.66
N LYS A 199 -33.54 -9.16 -7.92
CA LYS A 199 -34.14 -10.46 -8.28
C LYS A 199 -33.17 -11.60 -7.94
N ILE A 200 -31.89 -11.47 -8.32
CA ILE A 200 -30.84 -12.44 -7.97
C ILE A 200 -30.68 -12.54 -6.45
N SER A 201 -30.68 -11.40 -5.74
CA SER A 201 -30.63 -11.33 -4.28
C SER A 201 -31.73 -12.18 -3.63
N LYS A 202 -32.99 -11.99 -4.06
CA LYS A 202 -34.14 -12.76 -3.55
C LYS A 202 -34.07 -14.24 -3.91
N GLU A 203 -33.70 -14.58 -5.14
CA GLU A 203 -33.65 -15.95 -5.62
C GLU A 203 -32.55 -16.79 -4.96
N LEU A 204 -31.39 -16.17 -4.67
CA LEU A 204 -30.25 -16.85 -4.05
C LEU A 204 -30.15 -16.64 -2.55
N GLY A 205 -30.95 -15.74 -1.97
CA GLY A 205 -30.84 -15.33 -0.57
C GLY A 205 -29.48 -14.70 -0.28
N ILE A 206 -29.05 -13.75 -1.12
CA ILE A 206 -27.81 -12.97 -0.94
C ILE A 206 -28.21 -11.54 -0.60
N LYS A 207 -27.63 -10.94 0.43
CA LYS A 207 -27.96 -9.58 0.86
C LYS A 207 -27.48 -8.53 -0.15
N LEU A 208 -28.25 -7.46 -0.31
CA LEU A 208 -27.84 -6.29 -1.11
C LEU A 208 -26.95 -5.36 -0.28
N VAL A 209 -26.06 -4.62 -0.92
CA VAL A 209 -25.32 -3.51 -0.29
C VAL A 209 -25.22 -2.32 -1.24
N ALA A 210 -25.55 -1.13 -0.76
CA ALA A 210 -25.44 0.11 -1.51
C ALA A 210 -24.06 0.74 -1.33
N THR A 211 -23.43 1.15 -2.44
CA THR A 211 -22.17 1.90 -2.44
C THR A 211 -22.20 2.96 -3.54
N ASN A 212 -21.14 3.78 -3.66
CA ASN A 212 -21.10 4.83 -4.68
C ASN A 212 -19.80 4.89 -5.51
N ASP A 213 -18.84 3.99 -5.29
CA ASP A 213 -17.58 3.93 -6.05
C ASP A 213 -16.86 5.30 -6.11
N CYS A 214 -16.59 5.87 -4.94
CA CYS A 214 -16.18 7.27 -4.83
C CYS A 214 -14.75 7.48 -5.37
N HIS A 215 -14.59 8.36 -6.35
CA HIS A 215 -13.30 8.73 -6.94
C HIS A 215 -12.85 10.16 -6.57
N TYR A 216 -13.76 11.00 -6.09
CA TYR A 216 -13.46 12.34 -5.58
C TYR A 216 -14.40 12.71 -4.42
N ILE A 217 -14.06 13.76 -3.66
CA ILE A 217 -14.78 14.08 -2.41
C ILE A 217 -16.11 14.81 -2.66
N GLU A 218 -16.07 15.97 -3.30
CA GLU A 218 -17.25 16.81 -3.51
C GLU A 218 -17.70 16.73 -4.98
N LYS A 219 -19.00 16.90 -5.24
CA LYS A 219 -19.57 16.78 -6.60
C LYS A 219 -18.89 17.70 -7.63
N ASP A 220 -18.53 18.92 -7.24
CA ASP A 220 -17.87 19.91 -8.08
C ASP A 220 -16.41 19.55 -8.45
N HIS A 221 -15.82 18.55 -7.78
CA HIS A 221 -14.50 18.02 -8.13
C HIS A 221 -14.51 17.16 -9.42
N ALA A 222 -15.68 16.87 -10.00
CA ALA A 222 -15.80 16.03 -11.21
C ALA A 222 -14.89 16.49 -12.37
N ILE A 223 -14.80 17.80 -12.62
CA ILE A 223 -13.93 18.35 -13.67
C ILE A 223 -12.45 18.19 -13.32
N ALA A 224 -12.06 18.44 -12.06
CA ALA A 224 -10.68 18.28 -11.62
C ALA A 224 -10.23 16.81 -11.70
N HIS A 225 -11.12 15.88 -11.33
CA HIS A 225 -10.91 14.46 -11.52
C HIS A 225 -10.79 14.10 -13.01
N ASN A 226 -11.67 14.63 -13.88
CA ASN A 226 -11.55 14.35 -15.32
C ASN A 226 -10.23 14.86 -15.91
N ILE A 227 -9.73 16.00 -15.43
CA ILE A 227 -8.40 16.50 -15.80
C ILE A 227 -7.29 15.54 -15.33
N LEU A 228 -7.38 14.99 -14.12
CA LEU A 228 -6.45 13.96 -13.63
C LEU A 228 -6.38 12.76 -14.58
N LEU A 229 -7.53 12.27 -15.04
CA LEU A 229 -7.62 11.16 -15.99
C LEU A 229 -7.01 11.47 -17.37
N LEU A 230 -6.97 12.75 -17.74
CA LEU A 230 -6.47 13.24 -19.02
C LEU A 230 -5.01 13.70 -18.98
N LEU A 231 -4.31 13.60 -17.85
CA LEU A 231 -2.89 14.01 -17.77
C LEU A 231 -1.99 13.22 -18.74
N GLY A 232 -2.36 11.99 -19.08
CA GLY A 232 -1.65 11.15 -20.06
C GLY A 232 -2.15 11.32 -21.50
N ASP A 233 -3.24 12.05 -21.73
CA ASP A 233 -3.85 12.16 -23.05
C ASP A 233 -2.95 12.94 -24.03
N LYS A 234 -2.90 12.43 -25.25
CA LYS A 234 -2.17 13.01 -26.39
C LYS A 234 -3.10 13.44 -27.52
N ASN A 235 -4.38 13.07 -27.44
CA ASN A 235 -5.36 13.28 -28.50
C ASN A 235 -6.11 14.61 -28.35
N GLY A 236 -5.95 15.28 -27.22
CA GLY A 236 -6.54 16.59 -26.96
C GLY A 236 -8.03 16.53 -26.69
N ALA A 237 -8.47 15.49 -25.98
CA ALA A 237 -9.86 15.32 -25.53
C ALA A 237 -10.36 16.57 -24.79
N ASP A 238 -11.67 16.84 -24.88
CA ASP A 238 -12.27 17.92 -24.09
C ASP A 238 -12.39 17.47 -22.63
N TYR A 239 -11.81 18.25 -21.71
CA TYR A 239 -11.87 17.96 -20.29
C TYR A 239 -13.27 18.14 -19.69
N ARG A 240 -14.20 18.74 -20.42
CA ARG A 240 -15.62 18.84 -20.04
C ARG A 240 -16.40 17.56 -20.35
N ASP A 241 -15.90 16.75 -21.28
CA ASP A 241 -16.48 15.44 -21.59
C ASP A 241 -15.98 14.45 -20.53
N LEU A 242 -16.79 14.22 -19.50
CA LEU A 242 -16.43 13.36 -18.39
C LEU A 242 -16.17 11.93 -18.88
N ARG A 243 -14.97 11.40 -18.64
CA ARG A 243 -14.56 10.05 -19.07
C ARG A 243 -15.45 8.95 -18.48
N TYR A 244 -15.95 9.15 -17.26
CA TYR A 244 -16.91 8.25 -16.61
C TYR A 244 -18.37 8.48 -17.05
N GLY A 245 -18.64 9.52 -17.84
CA GLY A 245 -19.99 9.84 -18.33
C GLY A 245 -20.95 10.42 -17.27
N THR A 246 -20.47 10.64 -16.04
CA THR A 246 -21.26 11.10 -14.90
C THR A 246 -20.41 11.91 -13.91
N ASP A 247 -21.06 12.82 -13.18
CA ASP A 247 -20.49 13.58 -12.06
C ASP A 247 -20.92 13.00 -10.68
N GLN A 248 -21.49 11.78 -10.66
CA GLN A 248 -22.11 11.17 -9.48
C GLN A 248 -21.19 10.29 -8.64
N ILE A 249 -19.92 10.11 -9.01
CA ILE A 249 -18.93 9.25 -8.32
C ILE A 249 -18.17 9.99 -7.21
N TYR A 250 -18.86 10.87 -6.47
CA TYR A 250 -18.31 11.61 -5.33
C TYR A 250 -18.72 10.99 -3.97
N PHE A 251 -18.14 11.48 -2.88
CA PHE A 251 -18.50 11.06 -1.52
C PHE A 251 -19.86 11.63 -1.08
N LYS A 252 -20.95 10.99 -1.51
CA LYS A 252 -22.34 11.35 -1.16
C LYS A 252 -22.57 11.31 0.35
N SER A 253 -23.45 12.18 0.85
CA SER A 253 -23.92 12.14 2.23
C SER A 253 -24.81 10.93 2.50
N ALA A 254 -24.97 10.55 3.77
CA ALA A 254 -25.88 9.48 4.16
C ALA A 254 -27.32 9.75 3.68
N LYS A 255 -27.78 11.00 3.74
CA LYS A 255 -29.10 11.42 3.26
C LYS A 255 -29.28 11.16 1.76
N GLU A 256 -28.29 11.50 0.95
CA GLU A 256 -28.33 11.26 -0.49
C GLU A 256 -28.35 9.76 -0.81
N MET A 257 -27.55 8.96 -0.10
CA MET A 257 -27.53 7.50 -0.29
C MET A 257 -28.85 6.85 0.13
N ILE A 258 -29.43 7.25 1.27
CA ILE A 258 -30.73 6.75 1.74
C ILE A 258 -31.83 7.08 0.73
N GLU A 259 -31.89 8.31 0.24
CA GLU A 259 -32.91 8.70 -0.75
C GLU A 259 -32.75 7.93 -2.07
N LEU A 260 -31.51 7.71 -2.50
CA LEU A 260 -31.20 7.00 -3.74
C LEU A 260 -31.59 5.52 -3.69
N PHE A 261 -31.45 4.88 -2.51
CA PHE A 261 -31.66 3.45 -2.34
C PHE A 261 -32.90 3.09 -1.50
N LYS A 262 -33.82 4.03 -1.27
CA LYS A 262 -35.03 3.83 -0.43
C LYS A 262 -35.94 2.68 -0.87
N ASP A 263 -35.92 2.33 -2.15
CA ASP A 263 -36.75 1.26 -2.73
C ASP A 263 -36.01 -0.11 -2.74
N TYR A 264 -34.82 -0.18 -2.15
CA TYR A 264 -33.96 -1.37 -2.10
C TYR A 264 -33.74 -1.82 -0.65
N ASP A 265 -34.71 -2.55 -0.11
CA ASP A 265 -34.73 -3.02 1.27
C ASP A 265 -33.39 -3.63 1.71
N GLY A 266 -32.83 -3.09 2.80
CA GLY A 266 -31.60 -3.58 3.42
C GLY A 266 -30.31 -3.10 2.76
N ALA A 267 -30.33 -2.52 1.56
CA ALA A 267 -29.09 -2.16 0.84
C ALA A 267 -28.24 -1.15 1.62
N VAL A 268 -28.87 -0.16 2.27
CA VAL A 268 -28.19 0.84 3.09
C VAL A 268 -27.83 0.27 4.46
N GLU A 269 -28.75 -0.42 5.10
CA GLU A 269 -28.57 -1.00 6.44
C GLU A 269 -27.44 -2.03 6.47
N ASN A 270 -27.28 -2.80 5.39
CA ASN A 270 -26.21 -3.80 5.28
C ASN A 270 -24.81 -3.18 5.24
N THR A 271 -24.67 -1.87 4.96
CA THR A 271 -23.37 -1.18 5.14
C THR A 271 -22.93 -1.16 6.61
N LEU A 272 -23.88 -0.98 7.52
CA LEU A 272 -23.67 -1.01 8.97
C LEU A 272 -23.45 -2.45 9.46
N GLU A 273 -24.15 -3.42 8.87
CA GLU A 273 -23.90 -4.84 9.15
C GLU A 273 -22.46 -5.22 8.81
N ILE A 274 -21.98 -4.86 7.62
CA ILE A 274 -20.60 -5.14 7.20
C ILE A 274 -19.61 -4.45 8.14
N ASP A 275 -19.84 -3.19 8.51
CA ASP A 275 -18.99 -2.52 9.49
C ASP A 275 -18.97 -3.27 10.84
N SER A 276 -20.12 -3.77 11.32
CA SER A 276 -20.20 -4.50 12.59
C SER A 276 -19.39 -5.81 12.59
N LYS A 277 -19.17 -6.41 11.41
CA LYS A 277 -18.36 -7.63 11.23
C LYS A 277 -16.85 -7.35 11.25
N ILE A 278 -16.43 -6.09 11.15
CA ILE A 278 -15.01 -5.72 11.03
C ILE A 278 -14.43 -5.36 12.40
N ASP A 279 -13.47 -6.17 12.85
CA ASP A 279 -12.62 -5.99 14.02
C ASP A 279 -11.15 -6.21 13.65
N LEU A 280 -10.64 -5.34 12.77
CA LEU A 280 -9.24 -5.34 12.38
C LEU A 280 -8.45 -4.34 13.23
N GLN A 281 -7.50 -4.86 14.00
CA GLN A 281 -6.51 -4.05 14.71
C GLN A 281 -5.13 -4.29 14.13
N LEU A 282 -4.56 -3.25 13.51
CA LEU A 282 -3.17 -3.23 13.04
C LEU A 282 -2.27 -2.64 14.11
N ASP A 283 -1.20 -3.37 14.41
CA ASP A 283 -0.13 -2.92 15.29
C ASP A 283 1.04 -2.41 14.43
N PHE A 284 1.51 -1.22 14.77
CA PHE A 284 2.67 -0.59 14.13
C PHE A 284 3.82 -0.39 15.13
N GLU A 285 3.68 -0.93 16.34
CA GLU A 285 4.69 -0.92 17.39
C GLU A 285 5.57 -2.19 17.32
N GLY A 286 6.76 -2.10 17.90
CA GLY A 286 7.70 -3.21 17.97
C GLY A 286 8.67 -3.31 16.77
N HIS A 287 9.59 -4.26 16.87
CA HIS A 287 10.62 -4.52 15.87
C HIS A 287 10.56 -5.98 15.44
N HIS A 288 10.59 -6.21 14.13
CA HIS A 288 10.60 -7.54 13.52
C HIS A 288 11.96 -7.78 12.88
N PHE A 289 12.96 -8.11 13.70
CA PHE A 289 14.29 -8.43 13.19
C PHE A 289 14.32 -9.87 12.64
N PRO A 290 15.03 -10.11 11.52
CA PRO A 290 15.38 -11.45 11.10
C PRO A 290 16.15 -12.19 12.20
N GLU A 291 15.94 -13.49 12.31
CA GLU A 291 16.78 -14.34 13.15
C GLU A 291 18.16 -14.48 12.50
N PHE A 292 19.22 -14.13 13.24
CA PHE A 292 20.58 -14.30 12.76
C PHE A 292 21.09 -15.71 13.12
N PRO A 293 21.49 -16.53 12.14
CA PRO A 293 21.94 -17.90 12.40
C PRO A 293 23.33 -17.90 13.05
N ILE A 294 23.44 -18.38 14.28
CA ILE A 294 24.73 -18.65 14.93
C ILE A 294 25.32 -19.90 14.26
N PRO A 295 26.58 -19.87 13.77
CA PRO A 295 27.20 -21.04 13.17
C PRO A 295 27.30 -22.22 14.14
N ASP A 296 27.04 -23.45 13.68
CA ASP A 296 27.05 -24.67 14.51
C ASP A 296 28.37 -24.92 15.26
N GLY A 297 29.49 -24.43 14.72
CA GLY A 297 30.82 -24.54 15.34
C GLY A 297 31.14 -23.45 16.37
N SER A 298 30.22 -22.51 16.61
CA SER A 298 30.39 -21.42 17.57
C SER A 298 30.28 -21.93 19.00
N SER A 299 31.09 -21.39 19.91
CA SER A 299 30.99 -21.64 21.35
C SER A 299 29.88 -20.83 22.03
N ALA A 300 29.32 -19.85 21.33
CA ALA A 300 28.28 -18.96 21.86
C ALA A 300 26.92 -19.66 21.96
N LYS A 301 26.24 -19.48 23.09
CA LYS A 301 24.92 -20.07 23.37
C LYS A 301 23.76 -19.11 23.11
N SER A 302 24.06 -17.83 22.88
CA SER A 302 23.07 -16.79 22.61
C SER A 302 23.58 -15.80 21.58
N ILE A 303 22.67 -15.03 20.99
CA ILE A 303 23.02 -14.01 20.01
C ILE A 303 23.90 -12.90 20.60
N ASP A 304 23.67 -12.56 21.87
CA ASP A 304 24.46 -11.55 22.60
C ASP A 304 25.88 -12.05 22.88
N GLU A 305 26.05 -13.33 23.22
CA GLU A 305 27.36 -13.94 23.37
C GLU A 305 28.11 -14.00 22.05
N TYR A 306 27.42 -14.37 20.96
CA TYR A 306 28.05 -14.44 19.64
C TYR A 306 28.46 -13.06 19.12
N PHE A 307 27.59 -12.07 19.30
CA PHE A 307 27.88 -10.67 19.01
C PHE A 307 29.11 -10.17 19.75
N GLU A 308 29.21 -10.40 21.06
CA GLU A 308 30.36 -9.96 21.85
C GLU A 308 31.64 -10.71 21.44
N LEU A 309 31.55 -12.01 21.14
CA LEU A 309 32.68 -12.81 20.66
C LEU A 309 33.28 -12.21 19.38
N LEU A 310 32.45 -11.93 18.37
CA LEU A 310 32.90 -11.31 17.12
C LEU A 310 33.44 -9.90 17.34
N ALA A 311 32.83 -9.11 18.23
CA ALA A 311 33.32 -7.77 18.54
C ALA A 311 34.71 -7.82 19.22
N ARG A 312 34.95 -8.79 20.11
CA ARG A 312 36.26 -9.00 20.75
C ARG A 312 37.32 -9.48 19.77
N GLU A 313 36.97 -10.37 18.84
CA GLU A 313 37.86 -10.83 17.77
C GLU A 313 38.22 -9.68 16.84
N GLY A 314 37.22 -8.92 16.37
CA GLY A 314 37.44 -7.77 15.51
C GLY A 314 38.31 -6.69 16.14
N LEU A 315 38.17 -6.44 17.46
CA LEU A 315 39.02 -5.50 18.17
C LEU A 315 40.51 -5.96 18.19
N LYS A 316 40.76 -7.27 18.34
CA LYS A 316 42.11 -7.85 18.22
C LYS A 316 42.66 -7.70 16.81
N ASP A 317 41.85 -7.90 15.78
CA ASP A 317 42.26 -7.71 14.37
C ASP A 317 42.62 -6.25 14.06
N LYS A 318 41.94 -5.29 14.71
CA LYS A 318 42.28 -3.87 14.68
C LYS A 318 43.51 -3.51 15.53
N LYS A 319 44.13 -4.48 16.20
CA LYS A 319 45.30 -4.32 17.10
C LYS A 319 45.03 -3.34 18.25
N LEU A 320 43.79 -3.32 18.76
CA LEU A 320 43.41 -2.54 19.92
C LEU A 320 43.32 -3.45 21.15
N GLU A 321 44.06 -3.12 22.20
CA GLU A 321 44.03 -3.87 23.45
C GLU A 321 42.85 -3.42 24.32
N LEU A 322 42.20 -4.35 25.02
CA LEU A 322 41.10 -4.09 25.95
C LEU A 322 41.61 -3.53 27.29
N THR A 323 42.32 -2.41 27.24
CA THR A 323 42.88 -1.73 28.42
C THR A 323 42.56 -0.24 28.37
N GLY A 324 42.56 0.42 29.53
CA GLY A 324 42.28 1.84 29.66
C GLY A 324 40.98 2.27 28.98
N GLU A 325 41.06 3.37 28.22
CA GLU A 325 39.92 3.97 27.51
C GLU A 325 39.23 3.01 26.52
N VAL A 326 40.00 2.16 25.82
CA VAL A 326 39.44 1.19 24.87
C VAL A 326 38.58 0.16 25.59
N GLY A 327 39.05 -0.38 26.71
CA GLY A 327 38.32 -1.36 27.51
C GLY A 327 37.04 -0.79 28.11
N GLU A 328 37.12 0.42 28.69
CA GLU A 328 35.96 1.12 29.24
C GLU A 328 34.90 1.40 28.16
N ARG A 329 35.33 1.97 27.01
CA ARG A 329 34.44 2.26 25.89
C ARG A 329 33.80 1.00 25.32
N PHE A 330 34.58 -0.05 25.07
CA PHE A 330 34.09 -1.30 24.50
C PHE A 330 33.02 -1.95 25.37
N ASN A 331 33.29 -2.09 26.67
CA ASN A 331 32.35 -2.72 27.60
C ASN A 331 31.05 -1.91 27.71
N PHE A 332 31.15 -0.58 27.82
CA PHE A 332 29.98 0.30 27.85
C PHE A 332 29.09 0.16 26.60
N GLU A 333 29.70 0.11 25.41
CA GLU A 333 28.96 -0.06 24.16
C GLU A 333 28.30 -1.43 24.06
N ILE A 334 29.03 -2.51 24.40
CA ILE A 334 28.50 -3.88 24.41
C ILE A 334 27.28 -3.98 25.33
N ASP A 335 27.38 -3.49 26.56
CA ASP A 335 26.29 -3.56 27.54
C ASP A 335 25.07 -2.73 27.09
N THR A 336 25.32 -1.55 26.49
CA THR A 336 24.25 -0.71 25.95
C THR A 336 23.53 -1.42 24.79
N ILE A 337 24.26 -2.02 23.84
CA ILE A 337 23.68 -2.68 22.68
C ILE A 337 22.86 -3.91 23.10
N LYS A 338 23.37 -4.71 24.05
CA LYS A 338 22.67 -5.88 24.59
C LYS A 338 21.41 -5.49 25.36
N SER A 339 21.50 -4.52 26.27
CA SER A 339 20.33 -4.06 27.05
C SER A 339 19.23 -3.46 26.17
N MET A 340 19.61 -2.86 25.04
CA MET A 340 18.66 -2.40 24.03
C MET A 340 18.12 -3.50 23.12
N GLY A 341 18.78 -4.65 23.03
CA GLY A 341 18.36 -5.79 22.19
C GLY A 341 18.71 -5.62 20.71
N PHE A 342 19.80 -4.93 20.39
CA PHE A 342 20.23 -4.66 19.01
C PHE A 342 21.41 -5.52 18.52
N SER A 343 21.86 -6.50 19.31
CA SER A 343 22.96 -7.40 18.93
C SER A 343 22.71 -8.11 17.60
N GLY A 344 21.52 -8.70 17.42
CA GLY A 344 21.15 -9.35 16.15
C GLY A 344 21.11 -8.39 14.97
N TYR A 345 20.62 -7.16 15.18
CA TYR A 345 20.60 -6.13 14.14
C TYR A 345 22.03 -5.77 13.67
N LEU A 346 22.96 -5.57 14.60
CA LEU A 346 24.36 -5.28 14.25
C LEU A 346 25.03 -6.47 13.56
N LEU A 347 24.72 -7.70 13.96
CA LEU A 347 25.24 -8.91 13.30
C LEU A 347 24.76 -9.03 11.85
N ILE A 348 23.48 -8.77 11.59
CA ILE A 348 22.94 -8.74 10.22
C ILE A 348 23.69 -7.72 9.37
N VAL A 349 23.91 -6.52 9.92
CA VAL A 349 24.63 -5.44 9.21
C VAL A 349 26.09 -5.78 8.95
N GLN A 350 26.79 -6.28 9.97
CA GLN A 350 28.17 -6.73 9.86
C GLN A 350 28.33 -7.82 8.80
N ASP A 351 27.39 -8.74 8.73
CA ASP A 351 27.44 -9.90 7.86
C ASP A 351 27.40 -9.55 6.38
N PHE A 352 26.40 -8.77 5.93
CA PHE A 352 26.34 -8.40 4.51
C PHE A 352 27.46 -7.42 4.12
N ILE A 353 27.98 -6.62 5.05
CA ILE A 353 29.17 -5.78 4.83
C ILE A 353 30.40 -6.65 4.59
N ASN A 354 30.62 -7.66 5.42
CA ASN A 354 31.79 -8.53 5.32
C ASN A 354 31.68 -9.48 4.13
N ALA A 355 30.47 -9.91 3.77
CA ALA A 355 30.21 -10.62 2.51
C ALA A 355 30.51 -9.76 1.28
N ALA A 356 30.19 -8.45 1.33
CA ALA A 356 30.56 -7.53 0.25
C ALA A 356 32.09 -7.42 0.12
N LYS A 357 32.80 -7.23 1.24
CA LYS A 357 34.27 -7.14 1.25
C LYS A 357 34.94 -8.43 0.77
N SER A 358 34.45 -9.61 1.16
CA SER A 358 35.02 -10.88 0.71
C SER A 358 34.82 -11.14 -0.79
N LYS A 359 33.80 -10.52 -1.39
CA LYS A 359 33.56 -10.47 -2.84
C LYS A 359 34.31 -9.32 -3.55
N ASN A 360 35.23 -8.63 -2.85
CA ASN A 360 35.96 -7.45 -3.34
C ASN A 360 35.06 -6.27 -3.77
N ILE A 361 33.87 -6.14 -3.16
CA ILE A 361 32.97 -5.01 -3.39
C ILE A 361 33.41 -3.85 -2.47
N PRO A 362 33.73 -2.66 -3.01
CA PRO A 362 34.07 -1.51 -2.19
C PRO A 362 32.91 -1.11 -1.26
N VAL A 363 33.22 -0.95 0.03
CA VAL A 363 32.29 -0.47 1.05
C VAL A 363 32.83 0.85 1.60
N GLY A 364 31.94 1.84 1.75
CA GLY A 364 32.28 3.12 2.35
C GLY A 364 32.80 2.98 3.80
N PRO A 365 33.51 3.99 4.32
CA PRO A 365 34.06 3.94 5.68
C PRO A 365 33.00 4.00 6.80
N GLY A 366 31.72 4.16 6.44
CA GLY A 366 30.59 4.38 7.34
C GLY A 366 30.08 5.82 7.26
N ARG A 367 28.76 6.00 7.37
CA ARG A 367 28.09 7.31 7.33
C ARG A 367 27.10 7.48 8.48
N GLY A 368 26.78 8.73 8.80
CA GLY A 368 25.85 9.02 9.89
C GLY A 368 26.47 8.76 11.27
N SER A 369 25.63 8.46 12.26
CA SER A 369 26.05 8.37 13.65
C SER A 369 26.81 7.09 14.00
N VAL A 370 26.62 5.98 13.26
CA VAL A 370 27.26 4.67 13.53
C VAL A 370 28.79 4.74 13.58
N ALA A 371 29.40 5.70 12.88
CA ALA A 371 30.84 5.96 12.92
C ALA A 371 31.37 6.28 14.32
N GLY A 372 30.50 6.69 15.25
CA GLY A 372 30.83 6.90 16.65
C GLY A 372 30.91 5.64 17.51
N SER A 373 30.66 4.44 16.98
CA SER A 373 30.71 3.20 17.77
C SER A 373 32.03 2.46 17.58
N LEU A 374 32.73 2.19 18.69
CA LEU A 374 33.93 1.36 18.73
C LEU A 374 33.58 -0.09 18.41
N VAL A 375 32.41 -0.57 18.87
CA VAL A 375 31.92 -1.91 18.56
C VAL A 375 31.60 -2.05 17.08
N ALA A 376 30.99 -1.05 16.44
CA ALA A 376 30.77 -1.04 14.99
C ALA A 376 32.11 -1.05 14.21
N TYR A 377 33.11 -0.32 14.68
CA TYR A 377 34.46 -0.35 14.10
C TYR A 377 35.13 -1.71 14.25
N ALA A 378 35.02 -2.33 15.43
CA ALA A 378 35.55 -3.66 15.73
C ALA A 378 34.92 -4.73 14.83
N LEU A 379 33.59 -4.70 14.69
CA LEU A 379 32.84 -5.59 13.80
C LEU A 379 33.09 -5.34 12.30
N GLY A 380 33.77 -4.25 11.96
CA GLY A 380 34.03 -3.84 10.58
C GLY A 380 32.82 -3.24 9.87
N ILE A 381 31.77 -2.87 10.60
CA ILE A 381 30.63 -2.10 10.07
C ILE A 381 31.12 -0.73 9.60
N THR A 382 32.01 -0.12 10.37
CA THR A 382 32.69 1.13 10.02
C THR A 382 34.18 0.88 9.88
N ASN A 383 34.88 1.80 9.21
CA ASN A 383 36.33 1.72 9.01
C ASN A 383 37.07 2.94 9.60
N ILE A 384 36.41 3.69 10.48
CA ILE A 384 36.96 4.85 11.18
C ILE A 384 37.06 4.48 12.67
N ASN A 385 38.25 4.63 13.26
CA ASN A 385 38.43 4.46 14.70
C ASN A 385 37.81 5.65 15.44
N PRO A 386 36.72 5.49 16.20
CA PRO A 386 36.03 6.62 16.81
C PRO A 386 36.85 7.34 17.89
N LEU A 387 37.78 6.65 18.54
CA LEU A 387 38.61 7.23 19.60
C LEU A 387 39.63 8.23 19.04
N GLU A 388 40.18 7.96 17.85
CA GLU A 388 41.15 8.84 17.20
C GLU A 388 40.53 10.21 16.83
N TYR A 389 39.25 10.22 16.52
CA TYR A 389 38.52 11.40 16.06
C TYR A 389 37.52 11.94 17.09
N ASN A 390 37.57 11.45 18.34
CA ASN A 390 36.66 11.82 19.44
C ASN A 390 35.17 11.72 19.04
N LEU A 391 34.80 10.66 18.33
CA LEU A 391 33.42 10.40 17.93
C LEU A 391 32.64 9.76 19.10
N LEU A 392 31.45 10.28 19.33
CA LEU A 392 30.62 9.93 20.49
C LEU A 392 29.66 8.77 20.17
N PHE A 393 29.68 7.73 20.98
CA PHE A 393 28.77 6.59 20.85
C PHE A 393 27.33 6.99 21.18
N GLU A 394 27.13 7.89 22.13
CA GLU A 394 25.82 8.34 22.60
C GLU A 394 25.04 9.09 21.52
N ARG A 395 25.74 9.58 20.48
CA ARG A 395 25.12 10.14 19.27
C ARG A 395 24.55 9.05 18.36
N PHE A 396 25.10 7.84 18.41
CA PHE A 396 24.59 6.65 17.74
C PHE A 396 23.49 5.98 18.56
N LEU A 397 23.80 5.56 19.78
CA LEU A 397 22.88 4.92 20.70
C LEU A 397 22.92 5.62 22.04
N ASN A 398 21.82 6.27 22.40
CA ASN A 398 21.69 6.96 23.68
C ASN A 398 21.09 6.01 24.73
N PRO A 399 21.84 5.61 25.78
CA PRO A 399 21.33 4.68 26.81
C PRO A 399 20.05 5.16 27.51
N ALA A 400 19.84 6.47 27.61
CA ALA A 400 18.64 7.04 28.24
C ALA A 400 17.38 6.96 27.35
N ARG A 401 17.52 6.60 26.07
CA ARG A 401 16.40 6.50 25.12
C ARG A 401 16.53 5.24 24.26
N LYS A 402 15.67 4.27 24.53
CA LYS A 402 15.53 3.09 23.67
C LYS A 402 14.84 3.47 22.36
N SER A 403 15.65 3.72 21.32
CA SER A 403 15.20 3.92 19.94
C SER A 403 16.04 3.08 19.00
N MET A 404 15.41 2.50 17.98
CA MET A 404 16.11 1.74 16.95
C MET A 404 17.17 2.62 16.26
N PRO A 405 18.43 2.17 16.18
CA PRO A 405 19.45 2.85 15.41
C PRO A 405 19.21 2.67 13.91
N ASP A 406 19.60 3.66 13.11
CA ASP A 406 19.58 3.60 11.66
C ASP A 406 21.02 3.48 11.15
N ILE A 407 21.33 2.38 10.46
CA ILE A 407 22.66 2.11 9.91
C ILE A 407 22.57 2.06 8.38
N ASP A 408 22.91 3.18 7.76
CA ASP A 408 23.10 3.29 6.32
C ASP A 408 24.50 2.83 5.91
N VAL A 409 24.58 2.05 4.84
CA VAL A 409 25.85 1.55 4.29
C VAL A 409 25.99 1.98 2.83
N ASP A 410 27.14 2.56 2.49
CA ASP A 410 27.47 2.92 1.12
C ASP A 410 28.25 1.78 0.46
N PHE A 411 27.81 1.36 -0.73
CA PHE A 411 28.47 0.38 -1.58
C PHE A 411 28.80 1.01 -2.94
N ALA A 412 29.72 0.40 -3.69
CA ALA A 412 29.88 0.71 -5.12
C ALA A 412 28.53 0.57 -5.86
N ASP A 413 28.19 1.57 -6.66
CA ASP A 413 26.86 1.72 -7.26
C ASP A 413 26.54 0.61 -8.28
N ASP A 414 27.54 0.20 -9.05
CA ASP A 414 27.49 -0.86 -10.05
C ASP A 414 27.44 -2.29 -9.45
N GLN A 415 27.78 -2.44 -8.16
CA GLN A 415 27.86 -3.75 -7.48
C GLN A 415 26.86 -3.92 -6.34
N ARG A 416 26.09 -2.87 -5.98
CA ARG A 416 25.09 -2.91 -4.90
C ARG A 416 24.09 -4.07 -5.04
N SER A 417 23.70 -4.43 -6.26
CA SER A 417 22.77 -5.54 -6.50
C SER A 417 23.30 -6.87 -5.98
N ALA A 418 24.61 -7.15 -6.09
CA ALA A 418 25.20 -8.39 -5.61
C ALA A 418 25.14 -8.54 -4.07
N VAL A 419 25.12 -7.41 -3.34
CA VAL A 419 24.91 -7.40 -1.89
C VAL A 419 23.44 -7.68 -1.57
N ILE A 420 22.51 -7.11 -2.32
CA ILE A 420 21.07 -7.39 -2.17
C ILE A 420 20.77 -8.87 -2.44
N ASP A 421 21.37 -9.44 -3.49
CA ASP A 421 21.22 -10.86 -3.82
C ASP A 421 21.79 -11.77 -2.72
N TYR A 422 22.93 -11.40 -2.12
CA TYR A 422 23.45 -12.11 -0.94
C TYR A 422 22.45 -12.11 0.23
N VAL A 423 21.86 -10.95 0.54
CA VAL A 423 20.86 -10.82 1.62
C VAL A 423 19.62 -11.68 1.31
N LYS A 424 19.18 -11.72 0.06
CA LYS A 424 18.08 -12.59 -0.40
C LYS A 424 18.40 -14.07 -0.27
N GLU A 425 19.58 -14.51 -0.71
CA GLU A 425 20.03 -15.89 -0.59
C GLU A 425 20.09 -16.33 0.88
N LYS A 426 20.56 -15.45 1.77
CA LYS A 426 20.75 -15.76 3.18
C LYS A 426 19.48 -15.73 4.02
N TYR A 427 18.65 -14.69 3.85
CA TYR A 427 17.46 -14.47 4.67
C TYR A 427 16.15 -14.91 4.00
N GLY A 428 16.24 -15.37 2.74
CA GLY A 428 15.12 -15.85 1.94
C GLY A 428 14.59 -14.78 0.99
N GLU A 429 14.40 -15.15 -0.28
CA GLU A 429 13.88 -14.27 -1.34
C GLU A 429 12.52 -13.66 -0.98
N GLU A 430 11.65 -14.41 -0.28
CA GLU A 430 10.32 -13.94 0.13
C GLU A 430 10.35 -12.98 1.34
N CYS A 431 11.50 -12.85 2.01
CA CYS A 431 11.69 -12.02 3.20
C CYS A 431 12.43 -10.71 2.91
N VAL A 432 12.92 -10.52 1.68
CA VAL A 432 13.77 -9.38 1.31
C VAL A 432 13.17 -8.64 0.12
N THR A 433 12.80 -7.38 0.33
CA THR A 433 12.27 -6.51 -0.73
C THR A 433 12.80 -5.08 -0.58
N GLN A 434 12.75 -4.32 -1.67
CA GLN A 434 13.09 -2.91 -1.63
C GLN A 434 11.89 -2.08 -1.17
N ILE A 435 12.16 -0.99 -0.47
CA ILE A 435 11.14 -0.06 -0.01
C ILE A 435 10.64 0.77 -1.20
N ILE A 436 9.33 0.82 -1.41
CA ILE A 436 8.70 1.62 -2.45
C ILE A 436 8.80 3.12 -2.13
N THR A 437 8.94 3.96 -3.17
CA THR A 437 8.89 5.42 -3.05
C THR A 437 7.77 5.98 -3.91
N PHE A 438 6.85 6.74 -3.29
CA PHE A 438 5.79 7.46 -4.00
C PHE A 438 6.20 8.92 -4.23
N ASN A 439 6.41 9.29 -5.49
CA ASN A 439 6.70 10.66 -5.85
C ASN A 439 5.43 11.51 -5.84
N ARG A 440 5.44 12.61 -5.08
CA ARG A 440 4.35 13.60 -5.08
C ARG A 440 4.59 14.63 -6.18
N LEU A 441 3.54 14.99 -6.91
CA LEU A 441 3.62 16.08 -7.88
C LEU A 441 3.86 17.40 -7.13
N SER A 442 4.94 18.11 -7.51
CA SER A 442 5.18 19.47 -7.00
C SER A 442 4.12 20.44 -7.53
N SER A 443 3.87 21.54 -6.82
CA SER A 443 2.89 22.54 -7.28
C SER A 443 3.20 23.10 -8.66
N LYS A 444 4.48 23.27 -9.01
CA LYS A 444 4.89 23.66 -10.37
C LYS A 444 4.58 22.58 -11.41
N ALA A 445 4.74 21.30 -11.06
CA ALA A 445 4.41 20.18 -11.95
C ALA A 445 2.90 20.08 -12.17
N VAL A 446 2.10 20.16 -11.09
CA VAL A 446 0.63 20.13 -11.17
C VAL A 446 0.11 21.23 -12.09
N ILE A 447 0.57 22.48 -11.93
CA ILE A 447 0.12 23.60 -12.77
C ILE A 447 0.46 23.35 -14.25
N ARG A 448 1.64 22.80 -14.55
CA ARG A 448 2.03 22.48 -15.94
C ARG A 448 1.17 21.39 -16.54
N ASP A 449 0.91 20.34 -15.78
CA ASP A 449 0.11 19.20 -16.23
C ASP A 449 -1.36 19.57 -16.45
N VAL A 450 -1.96 20.31 -15.53
CA VAL A 450 -3.32 20.85 -15.68
C VAL A 450 -3.39 21.80 -16.87
N ALA A 451 -2.44 22.74 -17.00
CA ALA A 451 -2.41 23.69 -18.09
C ALA A 451 -2.31 23.02 -19.47
N ARG A 452 -1.59 21.89 -19.57
CA ARG A 452 -1.49 21.09 -20.79
C ARG A 452 -2.85 20.52 -21.20
N VAL A 453 -3.62 19.97 -20.26
CA VAL A 453 -4.99 19.48 -20.52
C VAL A 453 -5.92 20.62 -20.90
N LEU A 454 -5.79 21.77 -20.23
CA LEU A 454 -6.56 22.99 -20.53
C LEU A 454 -6.11 23.72 -21.82
N LYS A 455 -5.09 23.21 -22.52
CA LYS A 455 -4.51 23.80 -23.74
C LYS A 455 -4.00 25.23 -23.54
N ILE A 456 -3.49 25.55 -22.34
CA ILE A 456 -2.89 26.85 -22.03
C ILE A 456 -1.43 26.87 -22.55
N PRO A 457 -0.99 27.94 -23.25
CA PRO A 457 0.36 28.04 -23.78
C PRO A 457 1.45 27.92 -22.70
N ILE A 458 2.47 27.08 -22.96
CA ILE A 458 3.62 26.85 -22.06
C ILE A 458 4.30 28.15 -21.59
N PRO A 459 4.49 29.19 -22.43
CA PRO A 459 5.08 30.46 -21.97
C PRO A 459 4.28 31.11 -20.82
N THR A 460 2.95 31.09 -20.89
CA THR A 460 2.06 31.60 -19.85
C THR A 460 2.25 30.83 -18.54
N VAL A 461 2.28 29.50 -18.63
CA VAL A 461 2.47 28.61 -17.49
C VAL A 461 3.84 28.82 -16.83
N ASN A 462 4.89 28.99 -17.64
CA ASN A 462 6.24 29.25 -17.14
C ASN A 462 6.32 30.60 -16.41
N ASN A 463 5.59 31.61 -16.85
CA ASN A 463 5.51 32.89 -16.14
C ASN A 463 4.79 32.75 -14.79
N ILE A 464 3.70 31.97 -14.72
CA ILE A 464 2.98 31.71 -13.45
C ILE A 464 3.86 30.93 -12.47
N THR A 465 4.48 29.84 -12.91
CA THR A 465 5.26 28.94 -12.03
C THR A 465 6.55 29.56 -11.48
N LYS A 466 7.01 30.71 -12.01
CA LYS A 466 8.12 31.48 -11.46
C LYS A 466 7.80 32.10 -10.10
N TYR A 467 6.55 32.45 -9.85
CA TYR A 467 6.12 33.05 -8.59
C TYR A 467 6.07 32.06 -7.43
N ILE A 468 6.09 30.75 -7.70
CA ILE A 468 6.09 29.72 -6.66
C ILE A 468 7.51 29.51 -6.15
N PRO A 469 7.81 29.85 -4.87
CA PRO A 469 9.15 29.70 -4.32
C PRO A 469 9.58 28.23 -4.21
N SER A 470 10.89 28.02 -4.20
CA SER A 470 11.50 26.73 -3.83
C SER A 470 12.51 26.98 -2.72
N LYS A 471 12.42 26.21 -1.62
CA LYS A 471 13.34 26.32 -0.48
C LYS A 471 13.85 24.93 -0.11
N PHE A 472 15.17 24.76 -0.04
CA PHE A 472 15.81 23.47 0.24
C PHE A 472 15.32 22.32 -0.67
N GLY A 473 15.24 22.58 -1.98
CA GLY A 473 14.75 21.60 -2.96
C GLY A 473 13.24 21.34 -2.93
N LYS A 474 12.50 21.93 -1.98
CA LYS A 474 11.05 21.77 -1.86
C LYS A 474 10.31 22.97 -2.43
N VAL A 475 9.47 22.71 -3.42
CA VAL A 475 8.53 23.68 -3.99
C VAL A 475 7.40 23.93 -3.00
N PHE A 476 7.05 25.19 -2.77
CA PHE A 476 5.91 25.54 -1.88
C PHE A 476 4.58 25.04 -2.46
N SER A 477 3.61 24.75 -1.57
CA SER A 477 2.24 24.50 -2.00
C SER A 477 1.64 25.74 -2.68
N ILE A 478 0.61 25.54 -3.51
CA ILE A 478 -0.09 26.65 -4.18
C ILE A 478 -0.66 27.62 -3.13
N GLU A 479 -1.37 27.09 -2.13
CA GLU A 479 -1.97 27.89 -1.03
C GLU A 479 -0.93 28.73 -0.28
N ARG A 480 0.28 28.23 -0.08
CA ARG A 480 1.35 28.97 0.61
C ARG A 480 2.01 30.03 -0.29
N ALA A 481 1.94 29.85 -1.61
CA ALA A 481 2.55 30.75 -2.57
C ALA A 481 1.62 31.91 -2.97
N LEU A 482 0.30 31.71 -2.83
CA LEU A 482 -0.71 32.77 -2.81
C LEU A 482 -0.60 33.55 -1.50
#